data_AF-A0A5N5WG87-F1
#
_entry.id   AF-A0A5N5WG87-F1
#
_cell.length_a   1.000
_cell.length_b   1.000
_cell.length_c   1.000
_cell.angle_alpha   90.00
_cell.angle_beta   90.00
_cell.angle_gamma   90.00
#
_symmetry.space_group_name_H-M   'P 1'
#
loop_
_entity.id
_entity.type
_entity.pdbx_description
1 polymer ?
#
loop_
_entity_poly.entity_id
_entity_poly.type
_entity_poly.pdbx_seq_one_letter_code
_entity_poly.pdbx_strand_id
1 'polypeptide(L)'
;MAHLSEVVKTLGAENAQVDNQCLKQNVQHVQTLQQGGSPLYESDQTQVSSSWLSFDDAMAIGLLRLIAKSNTKSCIKANPPRSDVSNAANFTITDWADHIRLAKDAQVDAFALNIAADDAINGPALQLAFTAAQSARFKIFFSFDYVARGPWNQNDVIRLLLQYRMNEAYYCVNGHPFTSTFEGSENAEEWKNIKAITDCYFIPDWSSLGVKAALEKGYGLVDGLFSWAAWPSGAQDMNTQVDMSYLELLQETGGLAYMMLVSPWFCTNLPGYGKNWLWRGDDLWYDRWQEVLSIRPDFVEIISWNDYGKSHYIGPLHQGGYGAFKTGKAPFNYAEGMPHDGWRIILPFIIGHYKNGSAA
;
A
#
# COMPACT_ATOMS: atom_id res chain seq x y z
N MET A 1 -22.19 -9.67 -15.52
CA MET A 1 -21.69 -11.06 -15.33
C MET A 1 -20.98 -11.55 -16.58
N ALA A 2 -21.52 -12.47 -17.39
CA ALA A 2 -20.77 -13.13 -18.49
C ALA A 2 -19.98 -12.16 -19.40
N HIS A 3 -20.65 -11.20 -20.02
CA HIS A 3 -20.05 -10.20 -20.92
C HIS A 3 -18.96 -9.32 -20.24
N LEU A 4 -18.97 -9.22 -18.90
CA LEU A 4 -17.97 -8.49 -18.12
C LEU A 4 -16.73 -9.35 -17.84
N SER A 5 -16.91 -10.66 -17.58
CA SER A 5 -15.79 -11.61 -17.47
C SER A 5 -15.00 -11.70 -18.78
N GLU A 6 -15.70 -11.61 -19.91
CA GLU A 6 -15.09 -11.62 -21.24
C GLU A 6 -14.24 -10.36 -21.48
N VAL A 7 -14.78 -9.16 -21.20
CA VAL A 7 -14.02 -7.89 -21.30
C VAL A 7 -12.81 -7.85 -20.35
N VAL A 8 -12.97 -8.31 -19.10
CA VAL A 8 -11.84 -8.40 -18.15
C VAL A 8 -10.75 -9.35 -18.66
N LYS A 9 -11.13 -10.50 -19.25
CA LYS A 9 -10.18 -11.45 -19.86
C LYS A 9 -9.50 -10.89 -21.11
N THR A 10 -10.20 -10.11 -21.94
CA THR A 10 -9.58 -9.45 -23.10
C THR A 10 -8.56 -8.40 -22.68
N LEU A 11 -8.90 -7.53 -21.71
CA LEU A 11 -7.97 -6.53 -21.19
C LEU A 11 -6.76 -7.16 -20.48
N GLY A 12 -6.97 -8.24 -19.71
CA GLY A 12 -5.89 -9.04 -19.14
C GLY A 12 -4.99 -9.66 -20.21
N ALA A 13 -5.57 -10.16 -21.31
CA ALA A 13 -4.81 -10.76 -22.42
C ALA A 13 -4.01 -9.74 -23.25
N GLU A 14 -4.51 -8.51 -23.41
CA GLU A 14 -3.78 -7.41 -24.07
C GLU A 14 -2.59 -6.96 -23.22
N ASN A 15 -2.76 -6.81 -21.91
CA ASN A 15 -1.66 -6.58 -20.97
C ASN A 15 -0.63 -7.73 -21.01
N ALA A 16 -1.09 -8.99 -20.95
CA ALA A 16 -0.22 -10.17 -20.96
C ALA A 16 0.65 -10.33 -22.22
N GLN A 17 0.30 -9.68 -23.35
CA GLN A 17 1.17 -9.60 -24.52
C GLN A 17 2.33 -8.60 -24.32
N VAL A 18 2.10 -7.50 -23.62
CA VAL A 18 3.14 -6.53 -23.22
C VAL A 18 4.04 -7.13 -22.13
N ASP A 19 3.45 -7.82 -21.15
CA ASP A 19 4.19 -8.50 -20.07
C ASP A 19 5.15 -9.58 -20.61
N ASN A 20 4.77 -10.22 -21.70
CA ASN A 20 5.61 -11.16 -22.44
C ASN A 20 6.92 -10.52 -22.94
N GLN A 21 6.98 -9.21 -23.13
CA GLN A 21 8.19 -8.47 -23.51
C GLN A 21 9.06 -8.16 -22.28
N CYS A 22 8.45 -7.76 -21.16
CA CYS A 22 9.12 -7.58 -19.87
C CYS A 22 9.78 -8.88 -19.38
N LEU A 23 9.05 -9.99 -19.42
CA LEU A 23 9.55 -11.32 -19.09
C LEU A 23 10.74 -11.73 -19.98
N LYS A 24 10.67 -11.52 -21.30
CA LYS A 24 11.78 -11.87 -22.22
C LYS A 24 13.04 -11.06 -21.93
N GLN A 25 12.92 -9.76 -21.66
CA GLN A 25 14.06 -8.90 -21.36
C GLN A 25 14.71 -9.26 -20.00
N ASN A 26 13.90 -9.50 -18.96
CA ASN A 26 14.41 -9.94 -17.66
C ASN A 26 15.05 -11.35 -17.73
N VAL A 27 14.43 -12.30 -18.43
CA VAL A 27 14.98 -13.66 -18.61
C VAL A 27 16.29 -13.64 -19.41
N GLN A 28 16.42 -12.83 -20.46
CA GLN A 28 17.70 -12.67 -21.19
C GLN A 28 18.82 -12.11 -20.29
N HIS A 29 18.49 -11.19 -19.39
CA HIS A 29 19.46 -10.64 -18.43
C HIS A 29 19.87 -11.68 -17.37
N VAL A 30 18.94 -12.49 -16.87
CA VAL A 30 19.25 -13.60 -15.94
C VAL A 30 20.08 -14.69 -16.62
N GLN A 31 19.80 -15.02 -17.89
CA GLN A 31 20.56 -16.02 -18.64
C GLN A 31 22.02 -15.60 -18.90
N THR A 32 22.31 -14.29 -18.99
CA THR A 32 23.71 -13.81 -19.05
C THR A 32 24.43 -13.91 -17.71
N LEU A 33 23.72 -13.93 -16.58
CA LEU A 33 24.29 -14.11 -15.24
C LEU A 33 24.48 -15.60 -14.87
N GLN A 34 23.68 -16.51 -15.44
CA GLN A 34 23.72 -17.94 -15.11
C GLN A 34 24.85 -18.74 -15.78
N GLN A 35 25.66 -18.15 -16.66
CA GLN A 35 26.83 -18.82 -17.27
C GLN A 35 28.04 -19.01 -16.32
N GLY A 36 27.84 -18.87 -14.99
CA GLY A 36 28.90 -18.82 -13.99
C GLY A 36 28.79 -19.79 -12.79
N GLY A 37 27.80 -20.70 -12.74
CA GLY A 37 27.65 -21.60 -11.59
C GLY A 37 26.80 -22.84 -11.85
N SER A 38 27.28 -24.01 -11.39
CA SER A 38 26.56 -25.29 -11.48
C SER A 38 25.48 -25.42 -10.41
N PRO A 39 24.34 -26.11 -10.71
CA PRO A 39 23.30 -26.35 -9.73
C PRO A 39 23.63 -27.54 -8.81
N LEU A 40 23.18 -27.45 -7.56
CA LEU A 40 22.89 -28.61 -6.71
C LEU A 40 21.46 -28.45 -6.19
N TYR A 41 20.65 -29.46 -6.44
CA TYR A 41 19.26 -29.57 -6.01
C TYR A 41 19.16 -30.88 -5.23
N GLU A 42 18.86 -30.81 -3.95
CA GLU A 42 18.43 -31.99 -3.19
C GLU A 42 17.42 -31.57 -2.13
N SER A 43 16.50 -32.47 -1.82
CA SER A 43 15.25 -32.17 -1.11
C SER A 43 15.29 -32.60 0.34
N ASP A 44 14.63 -31.83 1.21
CA ASP A 44 13.94 -32.44 2.34
C ASP A 44 12.60 -31.73 2.63
N GLN A 45 11.69 -32.44 3.28
CA GLN A 45 10.44 -31.88 3.81
C GLN A 45 10.46 -31.89 5.34
N THR A 46 9.44 -31.28 5.95
CA THR A 46 9.25 -31.18 7.41
C THR A 46 10.26 -30.29 8.14
N GLN A 47 10.06 -28.97 8.05
CA GLN A 47 10.19 -27.97 9.14
C GLN A 47 9.65 -26.63 8.62
N VAL A 48 8.52 -26.14 9.16
CA VAL A 48 8.02 -24.79 8.84
C VAL A 48 8.77 -23.78 9.72
N SER A 49 10.00 -23.45 9.31
CA SER A 49 10.85 -22.51 10.05
C SER A 49 10.32 -21.07 9.96
N SER A 50 10.37 -20.35 11.08
CA SER A 50 9.93 -18.97 11.22
C SER A 50 10.94 -17.97 10.63
N SER A 51 11.19 -18.05 9.33
CA SER A 51 12.31 -17.39 8.63
C SER A 51 11.91 -16.55 7.41
N TRP A 52 10.63 -16.21 7.26
CA TRP A 52 10.05 -15.67 6.02
C TRP A 52 9.43 -14.26 6.13
N LEU A 53 9.71 -13.52 7.21
CA LEU A 53 9.08 -12.23 7.55
C LEU A 53 10.09 -11.07 7.75
N SER A 54 11.15 -10.98 6.94
CA SER A 54 11.98 -9.77 6.85
C SER A 54 11.35 -8.75 5.91
N PHE A 55 10.24 -8.12 6.34
CA PHE A 55 9.51 -7.12 5.56
C PHE A 55 10.05 -5.71 5.78
N ASP A 56 11.11 -5.36 5.03
CA ASP A 56 11.49 -3.95 4.85
C ASP A 56 10.68 -3.34 3.66
N ASP A 57 9.86 -2.31 3.97
CA ASP A 57 9.49 -1.11 3.17
C ASP A 57 8.02 -0.90 2.71
N ALA A 58 7.56 0.34 2.91
CA ALA A 58 6.17 0.80 2.76
C ALA A 58 5.67 1.04 1.32
N MET A 59 4.35 1.17 1.21
CA MET A 59 3.49 1.36 0.02
C MET A 59 2.01 1.55 0.41
N ALA A 60 1.44 2.76 0.36
CA ALA A 60 0.00 2.92 0.67
C ALA A 60 -0.62 4.21 0.08
N ILE A 61 -1.58 4.09 -0.85
CA ILE A 61 -2.40 5.22 -1.37
C ILE A 61 -3.78 4.77 -1.94
N GLY A 62 -4.85 4.71 -1.12
CA GLY A 62 -6.25 4.79 -1.58
C GLY A 62 -7.32 4.13 -0.69
N LEU A 63 -7.88 4.83 0.31
CA LEU A 63 -8.68 4.25 1.41
C LEU A 63 -10.23 4.41 1.31
N LEU A 64 -11.00 3.39 1.73
CA LEU A 64 -12.49 3.28 1.92
C LEU A 64 -12.83 2.71 3.36
N ARG A 65 -14.05 2.78 3.99
CA ARG A 65 -14.24 2.62 5.51
C ARG A 65 -15.54 2.00 6.20
N LEU A 66 -15.44 1.47 7.48
CA LEU A 66 -16.48 0.94 8.46
C LEU A 66 -16.36 0.77 10.08
N ILE A 67 -15.25 0.68 10.93
CA ILE A 67 -15.14 0.68 12.52
C ILE A 67 -14.69 -0.68 13.28
N ALA A 68 -14.11 -0.88 14.54
CA ALA A 68 -12.96 -0.37 15.43
C ALA A 68 -12.62 -1.15 16.82
N LYS A 69 -11.33 -1.43 17.29
CA LYS A 69 -10.69 -2.24 18.48
C LYS A 69 -10.28 -3.81 18.43
N SER A 70 -9.06 -4.50 18.61
CA SER A 70 -7.53 -4.29 18.57
C SER A 70 -6.44 -5.49 18.98
N ASN A 71 -5.54 -6.19 18.14
CA ASN A 71 -3.95 -6.35 18.00
C ASN A 71 -2.86 -7.66 18.50
N THR A 72 -1.50 -8.05 19.00
CA THR A 72 0.15 -7.78 19.33
C THR A 72 1.24 -8.92 19.60
N LYS A 73 2.47 -8.77 18.95
CA LYS A 73 3.94 -9.07 19.24
C LYS A 73 4.67 -9.96 18.17
N SER A 74 5.93 -9.83 17.68
CA SER A 74 7.18 -8.99 17.92
C SER A 74 8.38 -9.55 17.04
N CYS A 75 9.44 -8.93 16.43
CA CYS A 75 10.04 -7.59 16.14
C CYS A 75 11.29 -7.71 15.16
N ILE A 76 11.97 -6.59 14.73
CA ILE A 76 13.41 -6.40 14.20
C ILE A 76 13.63 -5.97 12.69
N LYS A 77 14.77 -5.31 12.34
CA LYS A 77 15.02 -4.36 11.18
C LYS A 77 16.13 -4.70 10.15
N ALA A 78 16.12 -4.06 8.96
CA ALA A 78 17.34 -3.65 8.19
C ALA A 78 17.34 -2.16 7.68
N ASN A 79 18.01 -1.86 6.54
CA ASN A 79 18.31 -0.48 6.03
C ASN A 79 17.34 -0.02 4.91
N PRO A 80 16.92 1.27 4.82
CA PRO A 80 15.66 1.61 4.13
C PRO A 80 15.73 2.52 2.86
N PRO A 81 14.62 2.66 2.08
CA PRO A 81 14.52 3.35 0.79
C PRO A 81 13.76 4.71 0.85
N ARG A 82 12.80 4.96 -0.06
CA ARG A 82 11.97 6.17 -0.15
C ARG A 82 10.49 5.87 0.06
N SER A 83 9.77 6.86 0.57
CA SER A 83 8.31 6.91 0.66
C SER A 83 7.63 7.40 -0.63
N ASP A 84 6.33 7.11 -0.80
CA ASP A 84 5.57 7.42 -2.03
C ASP A 84 5.37 8.91 -2.29
N VAL A 85 5.28 9.74 -1.24
CA VAL A 85 5.30 11.21 -1.39
C VAL A 85 6.63 11.70 -1.98
N SER A 86 7.72 10.94 -1.82
CA SER A 86 9.00 11.23 -2.45
C SER A 86 9.01 10.90 -3.97
N ASN A 87 8.01 10.17 -4.47
CA ASN A 87 7.72 10.04 -5.92
C ASN A 87 6.85 11.21 -6.45
N ALA A 88 6.15 11.94 -5.56
CA ALA A 88 5.42 13.17 -5.86
C ALA A 88 6.28 14.45 -5.72
N ALA A 89 7.60 14.32 -5.52
CA ALA A 89 8.53 15.41 -5.22
C ALA A 89 8.57 16.55 -6.25
N ASN A 90 8.20 16.26 -7.49
CA ASN A 90 8.19 17.21 -8.61
C ASN A 90 6.76 17.59 -9.06
N PHE A 91 5.71 17.21 -8.30
CA PHE A 91 4.33 17.52 -8.65
C PHE A 91 4.03 19.00 -8.37
N THR A 92 3.48 19.69 -9.36
CA THR A 92 2.84 20.99 -9.18
C THR A 92 1.44 20.85 -8.56
N ILE A 93 0.80 21.96 -8.21
CA ILE A 93 -0.62 21.95 -7.82
C ILE A 93 -1.54 21.41 -8.91
N THR A 94 -1.16 21.54 -10.19
CA THR A 94 -1.92 21.01 -11.34
C THR A 94 -1.81 19.49 -11.39
N ASP A 95 -0.60 18.92 -11.23
CA ASP A 95 -0.40 17.47 -11.20
C ASP A 95 -1.19 16.83 -10.04
N TRP A 96 -1.15 17.44 -8.85
CA TRP A 96 -2.00 17.03 -7.73
C TRP A 96 -3.49 17.11 -8.07
N ALA A 97 -3.96 18.19 -8.70
CA ALA A 97 -5.37 18.35 -9.08
C ALA A 97 -5.82 17.29 -10.11
N ASP A 98 -5.00 16.96 -11.11
CA ASP A 98 -5.31 15.92 -12.10
C ASP A 98 -5.25 14.51 -11.52
N HIS A 99 -4.27 14.21 -10.65
CA HIS A 99 -4.24 12.93 -9.92
C HIS A 99 -5.48 12.76 -9.02
N ILE A 100 -5.88 13.82 -8.31
CA ILE A 100 -7.08 13.84 -7.47
C ILE A 100 -8.36 13.71 -8.29
N ARG A 101 -8.44 14.36 -9.46
CA ARG A 101 -9.56 14.18 -10.40
C ARG A 101 -9.67 12.72 -10.83
N LEU A 102 -8.57 12.12 -11.31
CA LEU A 102 -8.55 10.71 -11.73
C LEU A 102 -8.89 9.73 -10.60
N ALA A 103 -8.55 10.05 -9.35
CA ALA A 103 -8.94 9.25 -8.17
C ALA A 103 -10.44 9.34 -7.88
N LYS A 104 -11.04 10.53 -8.00
CA LYS A 104 -12.49 10.72 -7.89
C LYS A 104 -13.26 10.08 -9.04
N ASP A 105 -12.74 10.18 -10.26
CA ASP A 105 -13.29 9.51 -11.45
C ASP A 105 -13.30 7.98 -11.25
N ALA A 106 -12.36 7.45 -10.46
CA ALA A 106 -12.26 6.04 -10.04
C ALA A 106 -13.00 5.71 -8.72
N GLN A 107 -13.78 6.63 -8.13
CA GLN A 107 -14.48 6.50 -6.84
C GLN A 107 -13.62 6.23 -5.58
N VAL A 108 -12.31 6.52 -5.61
CA VAL A 108 -11.48 6.56 -4.40
C VAL A 108 -11.94 7.72 -3.51
N ASP A 109 -12.07 7.51 -2.19
CA ASP A 109 -12.50 8.58 -1.27
C ASP A 109 -11.33 9.46 -0.82
N ALA A 110 -10.20 8.83 -0.48
CA ALA A 110 -9.03 9.50 0.08
C ALA A 110 -7.69 8.93 -0.42
N PHE A 111 -6.68 9.79 -0.51
CA PHE A 111 -5.27 9.34 -0.57
C PHE A 111 -4.71 9.20 0.85
N ALA A 112 -4.14 8.04 1.16
CA ALA A 112 -3.07 7.99 2.15
C ALA A 112 -1.84 8.69 1.57
N LEU A 113 -1.14 9.47 2.38
CA LEU A 113 0.16 10.02 2.03
C LEU A 113 1.22 9.29 2.85
N ASN A 114 1.82 8.27 2.25
CA ASN A 114 3.00 7.60 2.78
C ASN A 114 4.18 8.59 2.82
N ILE A 115 4.62 8.94 4.05
CA ILE A 115 5.64 9.95 4.34
C ILE A 115 6.75 9.40 5.25
N ALA A 116 8.00 9.58 4.85
CA ALA A 116 9.17 9.18 5.63
C ALA A 116 9.69 10.28 6.55
N ALA A 117 10.25 9.90 7.69
CA ALA A 117 10.86 10.80 8.68
C ALA A 117 11.99 11.64 8.06
N ASP A 118 12.07 12.92 8.43
CA ASP A 118 13.07 13.88 7.93
C ASP A 118 13.20 14.02 6.39
N ASP A 119 12.20 13.61 5.61
CA ASP A 119 12.20 13.91 4.17
C ASP A 119 11.84 15.40 3.93
N ALA A 120 12.78 16.14 3.37
CA ALA A 120 12.61 17.54 2.96
C ALA A 120 11.50 17.73 1.92
N ILE A 121 11.10 16.67 1.21
CA ILE A 121 9.98 16.69 0.25
C ILE A 121 8.63 16.88 0.96
N ASN A 122 8.49 16.42 2.21
CA ASN A 122 7.22 16.46 2.95
C ASN A 122 6.64 17.88 3.04
N GLY A 123 7.46 18.88 3.39
CA GLY A 123 7.03 20.27 3.55
C GLY A 123 6.25 20.83 2.33
N PRO A 124 6.89 20.95 1.15
CA PRO A 124 6.23 21.46 -0.05
C PRO A 124 5.17 20.50 -0.62
N ALA A 125 5.42 19.18 -0.63
CA ALA A 125 4.50 18.23 -1.24
C ALA A 125 3.16 18.15 -0.49
N LEU A 126 3.18 18.12 0.85
CA LEU A 126 1.96 18.11 1.65
C LEU A 126 1.15 19.40 1.46
N GLN A 127 1.81 20.57 1.41
CA GLN A 127 1.11 21.85 1.20
C GLN A 127 0.37 21.87 -0.15
N LEU A 128 1.00 21.39 -1.22
CA LEU A 128 0.38 21.30 -2.55
C LEU A 128 -0.78 20.29 -2.58
N ALA A 129 -0.57 19.10 -2.01
CA ALA A 129 -1.57 18.04 -1.93
C ALA A 129 -2.86 18.49 -1.21
N PHE A 130 -2.73 19.08 -0.02
CA PHE A 130 -3.88 19.58 0.75
C PHE A 130 -4.58 20.75 0.05
N THR A 131 -3.85 21.65 -0.61
CA THR A 131 -4.45 22.79 -1.35
C THR A 131 -5.28 22.30 -2.55
N ALA A 132 -4.77 21.32 -3.30
CA ALA A 132 -5.49 20.71 -4.41
C ALA A 132 -6.71 19.89 -3.91
N ALA A 133 -6.54 19.09 -2.85
CA ALA A 133 -7.62 18.28 -2.29
C ALA A 133 -8.76 19.12 -1.70
N GLN A 134 -8.45 20.20 -0.99
CA GLN A 134 -9.48 21.11 -0.46
C GLN A 134 -10.26 21.77 -1.60
N SER A 135 -9.56 22.21 -2.65
CA SER A 135 -10.17 22.77 -3.86
C SER A 135 -11.07 21.76 -4.59
N ALA A 136 -10.69 20.48 -4.61
CA ALA A 136 -11.44 19.39 -5.23
C ALA A 136 -12.51 18.75 -4.32
N ARG A 137 -12.60 19.11 -3.03
CA ARG A 137 -13.33 18.40 -1.97
C ARG A 137 -12.98 16.91 -1.87
N PHE A 138 -11.72 16.57 -2.13
CA PHE A 138 -11.17 15.23 -1.97
C PHE A 138 -10.57 15.06 -0.56
N LYS A 139 -10.30 13.81 -0.13
CA LYS A 139 -9.78 13.53 1.20
C LYS A 139 -8.33 13.05 1.19
N ILE A 140 -7.60 13.39 2.24
CA ILE A 140 -6.17 13.09 2.44
C ILE A 140 -5.90 12.79 3.91
N PHE A 141 -5.01 11.84 4.20
CA PHE A 141 -4.47 11.60 5.55
C PHE A 141 -3.01 11.14 5.50
N PHE A 142 -2.36 11.04 6.66
CA PHE A 142 -0.98 10.57 6.76
C PHE A 142 -0.87 9.06 7.01
N SER A 143 -0.03 8.41 6.22
CA SER A 143 0.57 7.11 6.53
C SER A 143 2.02 7.36 6.91
N PHE A 144 2.32 7.32 8.21
CA PHE A 144 3.68 7.59 8.71
C PHE A 144 4.57 6.37 8.48
N ASP A 145 5.56 6.49 7.61
CA ASP A 145 6.52 5.44 7.31
C ASP A 145 7.64 5.43 8.36
N TYR A 146 7.66 4.40 9.21
CA TYR A 146 8.67 4.21 10.25
C TYR A 146 9.89 3.40 9.78
N VAL A 147 9.90 2.95 8.51
CA VAL A 147 11.01 2.20 7.92
C VAL A 147 11.82 3.09 6.98
N ALA A 148 11.21 3.71 5.97
CA ALA A 148 11.89 4.38 4.85
C ALA A 148 13.05 5.31 5.24
N ARG A 149 12.97 6.01 6.37
CA ARG A 149 14.08 6.85 6.89
C ARG A 149 14.36 6.62 8.37
N GLY A 150 13.97 5.45 8.88
CA GLY A 150 13.92 5.15 10.31
C GLY A 150 12.66 5.68 11.00
N PRO A 151 12.55 5.48 12.33
CA PRO A 151 11.35 5.81 13.08
C PRO A 151 11.13 7.32 13.19
N TRP A 152 9.87 7.75 13.08
CA TRP A 152 9.49 9.14 13.28
C TRP A 152 9.69 9.61 14.73
N ASN A 153 10.10 10.87 14.91
CA ASN A 153 10.03 11.51 16.22
C ASN A 153 8.58 11.79 16.61
N GLN A 154 8.20 11.40 17.82
CA GLN A 154 6.87 11.61 18.40
C GLN A 154 6.32 13.05 18.24
N ASN A 155 7.17 14.07 18.44
CA ASN A 155 6.75 15.48 18.37
C ASN A 155 6.53 15.96 16.93
N ASP A 156 7.16 15.31 15.94
CA ASP A 156 6.96 15.63 14.52
C ASP A 156 5.64 15.05 14.01
N VAL A 157 5.29 13.83 14.43
CA VAL A 157 3.98 13.21 14.18
C VAL A 157 2.86 14.05 14.81
N ILE A 158 3.02 14.45 16.08
CA ILE A 158 2.07 15.35 16.77
C ILE A 158 1.95 16.68 16.03
N ARG A 159 3.06 17.33 15.65
CA ARG A 159 3.04 18.61 14.93
C ARG A 159 2.29 18.50 13.60
N LEU A 160 2.57 17.49 12.78
CA LEU A 160 1.91 17.29 11.48
C LEU A 160 0.42 17.02 11.64
N LEU A 161 0.02 16.13 12.57
CA LEU A 161 -1.39 15.86 12.84
C LEU A 161 -2.12 17.11 13.37
N LEU A 162 -1.55 17.86 14.32
CA LEU A 162 -2.15 19.10 14.82
C LEU A 162 -2.24 20.20 13.74
N GLN A 163 -1.24 20.28 12.85
CA GLN A 163 -1.22 21.25 11.75
C GLN A 163 -2.32 21.01 10.72
N TYR A 164 -2.59 19.74 10.36
CA TYR A 164 -3.47 19.40 9.24
C TYR A 164 -4.86 18.85 9.64
N ARG A 165 -5.09 18.37 10.88
CA ARG A 165 -6.39 17.78 11.30
C ARG A 165 -7.60 18.71 11.17
N MET A 166 -7.37 20.03 11.15
CA MET A 166 -8.42 21.05 11.00
C MET A 166 -8.68 21.45 9.54
N ASN A 167 -7.94 20.91 8.57
CA ASN A 167 -8.18 21.17 7.15
C ASN A 167 -9.40 20.37 6.65
N GLU A 168 -10.26 21.00 5.85
CA GLU A 168 -11.49 20.34 5.34
C GLU A 168 -11.21 19.15 4.41
N ALA A 169 -10.02 19.07 3.81
CA ALA A 169 -9.57 17.90 3.04
C ALA A 169 -8.98 16.79 3.92
N TYR A 170 -8.76 17.00 5.23
CA TYR A 170 -8.31 15.92 6.10
C TYR A 170 -9.39 14.82 6.18
N TYR A 171 -8.98 13.56 6.08
CA TYR A 171 -9.88 12.42 6.23
C TYR A 171 -10.15 12.17 7.71
N CYS A 172 -11.41 12.30 8.13
CA CYS A 172 -11.81 12.18 9.52
C CYS A 172 -12.87 11.10 9.71
N VAL A 173 -12.80 10.46 10.86
CA VAL A 173 -13.58 9.30 11.27
C VAL A 173 -14.34 9.66 12.52
N ASN A 174 -15.67 9.73 12.42
CA ASN A 174 -16.55 10.13 13.52
C ASN A 174 -16.18 11.50 14.17
N GLY A 175 -15.40 12.34 13.47
CA GLY A 175 -14.83 13.60 13.96
C GLY A 175 -13.31 13.57 14.18
N HIS A 176 -12.73 12.41 14.46
CA HIS A 176 -11.31 12.21 14.75
C HIS A 176 -10.46 12.17 13.47
N PRO A 177 -9.29 12.83 13.38
CA PRO A 177 -8.41 12.71 12.22
C PRO A 177 -7.90 11.28 12.05
N PHE A 178 -8.07 10.70 10.86
CA PHE A 178 -7.54 9.39 10.54
C PHE A 178 -6.01 9.43 10.37
N THR A 179 -5.32 8.38 10.79
CA THR A 179 -3.89 8.21 10.51
C THR A 179 -3.52 6.74 10.48
N SER A 180 -2.53 6.39 9.67
CA SER A 180 -1.92 5.07 9.66
C SER A 180 -0.40 5.13 9.81
N THR A 181 0.24 3.98 9.94
CA THR A 181 1.69 3.80 9.74
C THR A 181 1.93 2.68 8.73
N PHE A 182 3.09 2.71 8.09
CA PHE A 182 3.75 1.45 7.74
C PHE A 182 4.74 1.10 8.84
N GLU A 183 4.59 -0.09 9.40
CA GLU A 183 5.36 -0.60 10.53
C GLU A 183 5.44 0.41 11.69
N GLY A 184 6.60 0.52 12.35
CA GLY A 184 6.75 1.37 13.53
C GLY A 184 6.21 0.76 14.83
N SER A 185 6.02 -0.56 14.85
CA SER A 185 5.49 -1.30 16.01
C SER A 185 6.34 -1.15 17.28
N GLU A 186 7.62 -0.80 17.16
CA GLU A 186 8.50 -0.47 18.30
C GLU A 186 8.23 0.90 18.92
N ASN A 187 7.54 1.78 18.21
CA ASN A 187 7.14 3.11 18.67
C ASN A 187 5.70 3.12 19.25
N ALA A 188 5.07 1.96 19.43
CA ALA A 188 3.69 1.85 19.92
C ALA A 188 3.46 2.51 21.31
N GLU A 189 4.46 2.56 22.18
CA GLU A 189 4.38 3.29 23.46
C GLU A 189 4.29 4.82 23.25
N GLU A 190 5.00 5.35 22.26
CA GLU A 190 4.95 6.79 21.92
C GLU A 190 3.57 7.17 21.37
N TRP A 191 2.96 6.28 20.59
CA TRP A 191 1.63 6.46 20.01
C TRP A 191 0.52 6.67 21.06
N LYS A 192 0.69 6.20 22.30
CA LYS A 192 -0.25 6.49 23.42
C LYS A 192 -0.37 7.98 23.69
N ASN A 193 0.75 8.70 23.72
CA ASN A 193 0.77 10.14 23.93
C ASN A 193 0.55 10.93 22.62
N ILE A 194 0.90 10.39 21.44
CA ILE A 194 0.48 10.97 20.15
C ILE A 194 -1.05 11.05 20.12
N LYS A 195 -1.74 9.91 20.27
CA LYS A 195 -3.19 9.83 20.21
C LYS A 195 -3.87 10.66 21.30
N ALA A 196 -3.35 10.69 22.53
CA ALA A 196 -3.90 11.50 23.60
C ALA A 196 -3.86 13.02 23.33
N ILE A 197 -2.95 13.50 22.47
CA ILE A 197 -2.82 14.92 22.10
C ILE A 197 -3.55 15.23 20.78
N THR A 198 -3.44 14.34 19.80
CA THR A 198 -3.96 14.56 18.44
C THR A 198 -5.43 14.11 18.29
N ASP A 199 -5.95 13.32 19.23
CA ASP A 199 -7.28 12.70 19.21
C ASP A 199 -7.52 11.90 17.91
N CYS A 200 -6.46 11.26 17.38
CA CYS A 200 -6.50 10.58 16.10
C CYS A 200 -7.13 9.18 16.16
N TYR A 201 -7.85 8.84 15.09
CA TYR A 201 -8.27 7.48 14.81
C TYR A 201 -7.14 6.75 14.07
N PHE A 202 -6.56 5.74 14.72
CA PHE A 202 -5.27 5.16 14.33
C PHE A 202 -5.39 3.72 13.84
N ILE A 203 -4.97 3.46 12.59
CA ILE A 203 -4.82 2.12 12.01
C ILE A 203 -3.35 1.92 11.58
N PRO A 204 -2.47 1.35 12.41
CA PRO A 204 -1.17 0.91 11.94
C PRO A 204 -1.26 -0.36 11.10
N ASP A 205 -0.33 -0.50 10.15
CA ASP A 205 0.17 -1.80 9.72
C ASP A 205 1.37 -2.14 10.60
N TRP A 206 1.33 -3.31 11.23
CA TRP A 206 2.43 -3.90 12.02
C TRP A 206 2.62 -5.38 11.58
N SER A 207 2.48 -5.67 10.28
CA SER A 207 2.45 -7.03 9.71
C SER A 207 3.74 -7.83 9.85
N SER A 208 4.90 -7.18 10.01
CA SER A 208 6.17 -7.82 10.39
C SER A 208 6.06 -8.62 11.69
N LEU A 209 5.09 -8.25 12.53
CA LEU A 209 4.71 -8.99 13.70
C LEU A 209 3.63 -10.04 13.35
N GLY A 210 2.54 -9.63 12.67
CA GLY A 210 1.36 -10.43 12.30
C GLY A 210 0.05 -9.98 13.02
N VAL A 211 -1.07 -10.73 12.91
CA VAL A 211 -2.39 -10.29 13.44
C VAL A 211 -2.56 -10.35 14.96
N LYS A 212 -2.54 -11.57 15.56
CA LYS A 212 -2.40 -11.76 17.03
C LYS A 212 -1.20 -10.95 17.53
N ALA A 213 -0.37 -10.59 16.57
CA ALA A 213 0.79 -9.81 16.63
C ALA A 213 0.68 -8.25 16.44
N ALA A 214 -0.48 -7.52 16.57
CA ALA A 214 -0.55 -6.06 17.02
C ALA A 214 -1.04 -5.24 18.41
N LEU A 215 -1.67 -5.37 19.69
CA LEU A 215 -2.15 -6.25 20.90
C LEU A 215 -1.73 -5.70 22.22
N GLU A 216 -1.51 -6.62 23.15
CA GLU A 216 -0.67 -6.61 24.32
C GLU A 216 0.29 -5.38 24.48
N LYS A 217 0.83 -4.76 23.40
CA LYS A 217 1.52 -3.44 23.32
C LYS A 217 0.58 -2.24 22.98
N GLY A 218 -0.25 -2.34 21.93
CA GLY A 218 -1.27 -1.39 21.45
C GLY A 218 -2.72 -1.63 21.94
N TYR A 219 -2.94 -2.30 23.06
CA TYR A 219 -4.26 -2.66 23.58
C TYR A 219 -4.88 -1.43 24.23
N GLY A 220 -6.08 -1.05 23.76
CA GLY A 220 -6.67 0.26 24.08
C GLY A 220 -5.99 1.45 23.40
N LEU A 221 -5.05 1.22 22.47
CA LEU A 221 -4.39 2.26 21.67
C LEU A 221 -5.00 2.40 20.27
N VAL A 222 -5.02 1.33 19.47
CA VAL A 222 -5.39 1.43 18.04
C VAL A 222 -6.91 1.30 17.83
N ASP A 223 -7.40 1.91 16.75
CA ASP A 223 -8.80 1.84 16.31
C ASP A 223 -8.99 1.03 15.03
N GLY A 224 -7.91 0.62 14.37
CA GLY A 224 -7.90 -0.41 13.32
C GLY A 224 -6.58 -1.18 13.31
N LEU A 225 -6.51 -2.22 12.48
CA LEU A 225 -5.24 -2.71 11.93
C LEU A 225 -5.44 -2.95 10.44
N PHE A 226 -4.34 -2.87 9.69
CA PHE A 226 -4.29 -3.40 8.35
C PHE A 226 -3.21 -4.46 8.19
N SER A 227 -3.33 -5.25 7.11
CA SER A 227 -2.33 -6.26 6.77
C SER A 227 -1.67 -5.97 5.44
N TRP A 228 -0.35 -6.09 5.40
CA TRP A 228 0.47 -5.88 4.21
C TRP A 228 0.34 -6.96 3.12
N ALA A 229 -0.57 -7.92 3.30
CA ALA A 229 -0.79 -9.05 2.42
C ALA A 229 -1.67 -8.71 1.19
N ALA A 230 -1.24 -7.74 0.37
CA ALA A 230 -1.94 -7.41 -0.89
C ALA A 230 -1.61 -8.37 -2.06
N TRP A 231 -0.66 -9.28 -1.88
CA TRP A 231 -0.05 -10.11 -2.93
C TRP A 231 0.20 -11.55 -2.48
N PRO A 232 0.24 -12.53 -3.42
CA PRO A 232 0.55 -13.91 -3.09
C PRO A 232 2.04 -14.12 -2.86
N SER A 233 2.39 -15.18 -2.12
CA SER A 233 3.79 -15.56 -1.91
C SER A 233 4.34 -16.25 -3.17
N GLY A 234 5.15 -15.51 -3.94
CA GLY A 234 5.83 -16.05 -5.13
C GLY A 234 4.85 -16.42 -6.25
N ALA A 235 4.73 -17.71 -6.55
CA ALA A 235 3.91 -18.25 -7.64
C ALA A 235 2.55 -18.82 -7.19
N GLN A 236 2.21 -18.74 -5.90
CA GLN A 236 0.95 -19.25 -5.36
C GLN A 236 -0.26 -18.43 -5.84
N ASP A 237 -1.46 -19.02 -5.75
CA ASP A 237 -2.72 -18.26 -5.82
C ASP A 237 -2.88 -17.33 -4.62
N MET A 238 -3.60 -16.21 -4.81
CA MET A 238 -4.02 -15.36 -3.70
C MET A 238 -5.13 -16.04 -2.90
N ASN A 239 -5.22 -15.73 -1.60
CA ASN A 239 -6.23 -16.32 -0.73
C ASN A 239 -6.50 -15.45 0.51
N THR A 240 -7.66 -15.68 1.12
CA THR A 240 -8.18 -14.87 2.24
C THR A 240 -7.64 -15.21 3.63
N GLN A 241 -6.67 -16.14 3.77
CA GLN A 241 -6.29 -16.67 5.09
C GLN A 241 -5.74 -15.59 6.03
N VAL A 242 -4.94 -14.67 5.51
CA VAL A 242 -4.42 -13.55 6.31
C VAL A 242 -5.57 -12.61 6.67
N ASP A 243 -6.37 -12.19 5.68
CA ASP A 243 -7.49 -11.26 5.87
C ASP A 243 -8.52 -11.75 6.90
N MET A 244 -8.86 -13.05 6.86
CA MET A 244 -9.72 -13.73 7.82
C MET A 244 -9.08 -13.82 9.21
N SER A 245 -7.79 -14.18 9.28
CA SER A 245 -7.09 -14.25 10.57
C SER A 245 -7.04 -12.89 11.27
N TYR A 246 -6.95 -11.79 10.51
CA TYR A 246 -7.26 -10.44 10.97
C TYR A 246 -8.70 -10.39 11.48
N LEU A 247 -9.73 -10.41 10.62
CA LEU A 247 -11.14 -10.28 11.03
C LEU A 247 -11.54 -11.06 12.30
N GLU A 248 -11.10 -12.30 12.47
CA GLU A 248 -11.42 -13.15 13.63
C GLU A 248 -10.88 -12.58 14.96
N LEU A 249 -9.55 -12.43 15.09
CA LEU A 249 -8.89 -11.91 16.29
C LEU A 249 -9.25 -10.44 16.55
N LEU A 250 -9.56 -9.73 15.48
CA LEU A 250 -10.10 -8.38 15.50
C LEU A 250 -11.53 -8.35 16.06
N GLN A 251 -12.38 -9.31 15.71
CA GLN A 251 -13.72 -9.42 16.28
C GLN A 251 -13.71 -9.82 17.77
N GLU A 252 -12.80 -10.70 18.18
CA GLU A 252 -12.64 -11.13 19.59
C GLU A 252 -12.26 -9.97 20.53
N THR A 253 -11.48 -8.99 20.03
CA THR A 253 -10.95 -7.87 20.83
C THR A 253 -11.90 -6.68 20.94
N GLY A 254 -13.18 -6.90 20.61
CA GLY A 254 -14.25 -5.91 20.66
C GLY A 254 -14.74 -5.42 19.30
N GLY A 255 -14.26 -6.01 18.19
CA GLY A 255 -14.63 -5.65 16.82
C GLY A 255 -13.70 -4.61 16.18
N LEU A 256 -12.46 -4.97 15.83
CA LEU A 256 -11.51 -4.04 15.19
C LEU A 256 -11.92 -3.73 13.76
N ALA A 257 -11.67 -2.48 13.36
CA ALA A 257 -11.70 -2.14 11.96
C ALA A 257 -10.57 -2.88 11.27
N TYR A 258 -10.92 -3.93 10.53
CA TYR A 258 -9.97 -4.55 9.63
C TYR A 258 -9.87 -3.74 8.35
N MET A 259 -8.65 -3.37 7.99
CA MET A 259 -8.34 -2.66 6.76
C MET A 259 -7.58 -3.62 5.83
N MET A 260 -8.21 -3.96 4.71
CA MET A 260 -7.72 -4.92 3.72
C MET A 260 -6.93 -4.20 2.63
N LEU A 261 -5.83 -4.79 2.16
CA LEU A 261 -5.05 -4.23 1.05
C LEU A 261 -5.34 -4.93 -0.27
N VAL A 262 -5.37 -4.14 -1.35
CA VAL A 262 -5.63 -4.60 -2.72
C VAL A 262 -4.62 -3.97 -3.67
N SER A 263 -4.03 -4.78 -4.54
CA SER A 263 -3.01 -4.36 -5.50
C SER A 263 -3.17 -5.10 -6.83
N PRO A 264 -2.87 -4.51 -7.99
CA PRO A 264 -3.06 -5.20 -9.26
C PRO A 264 -2.06 -6.34 -9.48
N TRP A 265 -0.79 -6.13 -9.13
CA TRP A 265 0.33 -7.08 -9.28
C TRP A 265 1.53 -6.59 -8.45
N PHE A 266 2.73 -7.17 -8.61
CA PHE A 266 3.97 -6.60 -8.07
C PHE A 266 5.21 -7.05 -8.85
N CYS A 267 6.06 -6.10 -9.25
CA CYS A 267 7.38 -6.43 -9.81
C CYS A 267 8.40 -5.33 -9.47
N THR A 268 9.56 -5.71 -8.95
CA THR A 268 10.64 -4.76 -8.63
C THR A 268 12.01 -5.32 -9.02
N ASN A 269 12.86 -4.46 -9.60
CA ASN A 269 14.27 -4.72 -9.87
C ASN A 269 15.06 -3.46 -9.52
N LEU A 270 15.28 -3.28 -8.22
CA LEU A 270 16.00 -2.18 -7.58
C LEU A 270 17.18 -2.73 -6.73
N PRO A 271 18.28 -3.20 -7.36
CA PRO A 271 19.44 -3.79 -6.65
C PRO A 271 20.10 -2.86 -5.62
N GLY A 272 19.96 -1.54 -5.77
CA GLY A 272 20.40 -0.54 -4.79
C GLY A 272 19.67 -0.60 -3.44
N TYR A 273 18.50 -1.24 -3.40
CA TYR A 273 17.74 -1.57 -2.19
C TYR A 273 17.72 -3.09 -1.91
N GLY A 274 18.55 -3.87 -2.60
CA GLY A 274 18.56 -5.34 -2.51
C GLY A 274 17.34 -6.03 -3.14
N LYS A 275 16.50 -5.33 -3.89
CA LYS A 275 15.22 -5.85 -4.37
C LYS A 275 15.30 -6.33 -5.82
N ASN A 276 14.91 -7.59 -6.05
CA ASN A 276 14.75 -8.17 -7.38
C ASN A 276 13.76 -9.35 -7.30
N TRP A 277 12.46 -9.09 -7.40
CA TRP A 277 11.42 -10.14 -7.37
C TRP A 277 10.12 -9.73 -8.07
N LEU A 278 9.31 -10.75 -8.35
CA LEU A 278 7.99 -10.74 -8.97
C LEU A 278 7.07 -11.61 -8.10
N TRP A 279 5.82 -11.20 -7.93
CA TRP A 279 4.75 -12.06 -7.42
C TRP A 279 3.72 -12.31 -8.53
N ARG A 280 3.07 -13.47 -8.53
CA ARG A 280 2.01 -13.80 -9.50
C ARG A 280 0.91 -12.74 -9.43
N GLY A 281 0.48 -12.25 -10.60
CA GLY A 281 -0.39 -11.07 -10.71
C GLY A 281 -1.50 -11.19 -11.76
N ASP A 282 -1.48 -12.24 -12.58
CA ASP A 282 -2.26 -12.40 -13.80
C ASP A 282 -3.77 -12.21 -13.58
N ASP A 283 -4.31 -12.82 -12.52
CA ASP A 283 -5.71 -12.72 -12.08
C ASP A 283 -5.88 -11.84 -10.81
N LEU A 284 -4.79 -11.39 -10.19
CA LEU A 284 -4.76 -10.89 -8.81
C LEU A 284 -5.69 -9.70 -8.56
N TRP A 285 -5.74 -8.74 -9.49
CA TRP A 285 -6.65 -7.59 -9.39
C TRP A 285 -8.11 -8.02 -9.37
N TYR A 286 -8.49 -9.04 -10.15
CA TYR A 286 -9.85 -9.56 -10.15
C TYR A 286 -10.14 -10.30 -8.83
N ASP A 287 -9.24 -11.21 -8.43
CA ASP A 287 -9.42 -12.06 -7.24
C ASP A 287 -9.51 -11.23 -5.96
N ARG A 288 -8.55 -10.33 -5.69
CA ARG A 288 -8.56 -9.47 -4.49
C ARG A 288 -9.82 -8.60 -4.41
N TRP A 289 -10.36 -8.14 -5.55
CA TRP A 289 -11.63 -7.40 -5.55
C TRP A 289 -12.86 -8.31 -5.35
N GLN A 290 -12.84 -9.59 -5.77
CA GLN A 290 -13.89 -10.55 -5.36
C GLN A 290 -13.79 -10.86 -3.85
N GLU A 291 -12.57 -11.01 -3.35
CA GLU A 291 -12.29 -11.28 -1.94
C GLU A 291 -12.75 -10.11 -1.06
N VAL A 292 -12.48 -8.85 -1.42
CA VAL A 292 -13.06 -7.65 -0.75
C VAL A 292 -14.59 -7.71 -0.66
N LEU A 293 -15.26 -8.11 -1.75
CA LEU A 293 -16.73 -8.19 -1.77
C LEU A 293 -17.28 -9.31 -0.86
N SER A 294 -16.50 -10.38 -0.66
CA SER A 294 -16.83 -11.52 0.21
C SER A 294 -16.50 -11.25 1.68
N ILE A 295 -15.29 -10.77 1.96
CA ILE A 295 -14.74 -10.42 3.28
C ILE A 295 -15.51 -9.25 3.90
N ARG A 296 -15.98 -8.31 3.08
CA ARG A 296 -16.67 -7.08 3.52
C ARG A 296 -15.85 -6.29 4.57
N PRO A 297 -14.54 -6.06 4.35
CA PRO A 297 -13.65 -5.50 5.37
C PRO A 297 -14.05 -4.08 5.75
N ASP A 298 -13.71 -3.67 6.97
CA ASP A 298 -14.01 -2.34 7.48
C ASP A 298 -13.20 -1.25 6.81
N PHE A 299 -12.17 -1.54 6.04
CA PHE A 299 -11.59 -0.59 5.12
C PHE A 299 -10.98 -1.36 3.94
N VAL A 300 -10.83 -0.68 2.81
CA VAL A 300 -10.01 -1.16 1.69
C VAL A 300 -8.99 -0.07 1.37
N GLU A 301 -7.71 -0.40 1.36
CA GLU A 301 -6.66 0.48 0.85
C GLU A 301 -6.03 -0.12 -0.42
N ILE A 302 -6.13 0.62 -1.52
CA ILE A 302 -5.47 0.28 -2.77
C ILE A 302 -3.98 0.63 -2.63
N ILE A 303 -3.10 -0.33 -2.90
CA ILE A 303 -1.66 -0.09 -2.96
C ILE A 303 -1.20 -0.33 -4.41
N SER A 304 -0.82 0.69 -5.19
CA SER A 304 -0.64 2.11 -4.86
C SER A 304 -1.10 3.03 -5.98
N TRP A 305 -1.06 4.34 -5.74
CA TRP A 305 -1.30 5.32 -6.80
C TRP A 305 -0.06 5.58 -7.67
N ASN A 306 1.17 5.57 -7.12
CA ASN A 306 2.35 6.09 -7.84
C ASN A 306 3.72 5.44 -7.52
N ASP A 307 3.84 4.25 -6.93
CA ASP A 307 5.16 3.58 -6.93
C ASP A 307 5.43 2.81 -8.23
N TYR A 308 6.03 3.56 -9.14
CA TYR A 308 6.63 3.06 -10.37
C TYR A 308 7.73 2.02 -10.10
N GLY A 309 8.45 2.09 -8.98
CA GLY A 309 9.58 1.24 -8.62
C GLY A 309 9.22 -0.20 -8.22
N LYS A 310 8.01 -0.45 -7.72
CA LYS A 310 7.45 -1.80 -7.47
C LYS A 310 6.35 -2.16 -8.47
N SER A 311 6.21 -1.36 -9.54
CA SER A 311 5.29 -1.54 -10.68
C SER A 311 3.79 -1.52 -10.39
N HIS A 312 3.34 -1.50 -9.13
CA HIS A 312 1.93 -1.71 -8.78
C HIS A 312 1.11 -0.42 -8.59
N TYR A 313 1.51 0.63 -9.30
CA TYR A 313 0.77 1.88 -9.41
C TYR A 313 -0.49 1.71 -10.29
N ILE A 314 -1.60 2.33 -9.88
CA ILE A 314 -2.82 2.47 -10.67
C ILE A 314 -3.07 3.92 -11.15
N GLY A 315 -2.23 4.88 -10.74
CA GLY A 315 -2.27 6.27 -11.21
C GLY A 315 -1.66 6.46 -12.60
N PRO A 316 -1.70 7.68 -13.16
CA PRO A 316 -1.03 7.98 -14.42
C PRO A 316 0.50 8.02 -14.26
N LEU A 317 1.23 7.87 -15.36
CA LEU A 317 2.67 8.07 -15.41
C LEU A 317 3.04 9.55 -15.23
N HIS A 318 4.07 9.84 -14.43
CA HIS A 318 4.60 11.19 -14.26
C HIS A 318 6.12 11.23 -14.46
N GLN A 319 6.61 12.05 -15.39
CA GLN A 319 8.03 12.14 -15.77
C GLN A 319 8.95 12.54 -14.60
N GLY A 320 8.44 13.33 -13.64
CA GLY A 320 9.17 13.68 -12.42
C GLY A 320 9.17 12.60 -11.33
N GLY A 321 8.45 11.49 -11.50
CA GLY A 321 8.25 10.45 -10.48
C GLY A 321 9.28 9.32 -10.46
N TYR A 322 10.07 9.16 -11.53
CA TYR A 322 10.98 8.01 -11.71
C TYR A 322 12.27 8.06 -10.85
N GLY A 323 12.27 8.78 -9.73
CA GLY A 323 13.44 8.91 -8.85
C GLY A 323 13.90 7.58 -8.24
N ALA A 324 12.97 6.67 -7.97
CA ALA A 324 13.23 5.34 -7.40
C ALA A 324 14.20 4.51 -8.26
N PHE A 325 14.06 4.53 -9.58
CA PHE A 325 14.93 3.77 -10.51
C PHE A 325 16.40 4.19 -10.39
N LYS A 326 16.66 5.50 -10.27
CA LYS A 326 18.02 6.03 -10.13
C LYS A 326 18.64 5.72 -8.77
N THR A 327 17.90 5.89 -7.68
CA THR A 327 18.43 5.64 -6.32
C THR A 327 18.53 4.14 -6.03
N GLY A 328 17.53 3.37 -6.44
CA GLY A 328 17.50 1.91 -6.37
C GLY A 328 18.36 1.19 -7.42
N LYS A 329 19.12 1.93 -8.26
CA LYS A 329 20.07 1.37 -9.25
C LYS A 329 19.44 0.36 -10.21
N ALA A 330 18.21 0.62 -10.68
CA ALA A 330 17.54 -0.22 -11.65
C ALA A 330 18.36 -0.36 -12.95
N PRO A 331 18.32 -1.51 -13.64
CA PRO A 331 19.00 -1.67 -14.94
C PRO A 331 18.39 -0.77 -16.03
N PHE A 332 17.10 -0.46 -15.94
CA PHE A 332 16.36 0.49 -16.79
C PHE A 332 15.07 0.93 -16.08
N ASN A 333 14.34 1.90 -16.64
CA ASN A 333 13.04 2.34 -16.15
C ASN A 333 11.91 1.43 -16.72
N TYR A 334 11.52 0.39 -15.98
CA TYR A 334 10.44 -0.52 -16.39
C TYR A 334 9.02 0.05 -16.25
N ALA A 335 8.86 1.29 -15.78
CA ALA A 335 7.59 2.03 -15.87
C ALA A 335 7.53 2.98 -17.09
N GLU A 336 8.63 3.13 -17.85
CA GLU A 336 8.64 4.02 -19.00
C GLU A 336 7.77 3.49 -20.15
N GLY A 337 6.70 4.22 -20.47
CA GLY A 337 5.76 3.82 -21.52
C GLY A 337 4.75 2.74 -21.13
N MET A 338 4.63 2.41 -19.82
CA MET A 338 3.69 1.40 -19.31
C MET A 338 2.49 2.06 -18.58
N PRO A 339 1.42 2.49 -19.29
CA PRO A 339 0.25 3.07 -18.62
C PRO A 339 -0.57 1.99 -17.89
N HIS A 340 -0.76 2.16 -16.58
CA HIS A 340 -1.54 1.24 -15.73
C HIS A 340 -2.95 1.78 -15.41
N ASP A 341 -3.43 2.77 -16.17
CA ASP A 341 -4.74 3.39 -15.95
C ASP A 341 -5.93 2.48 -16.28
N GLY A 342 -5.72 1.43 -17.09
CA GLY A 342 -6.68 0.35 -17.32
C GLY A 342 -7.22 -0.28 -16.04
N TRP A 343 -6.41 -0.39 -14.98
CA TRP A 343 -6.85 -0.92 -13.68
C TRP A 343 -7.94 -0.06 -13.02
N ARG A 344 -8.01 1.24 -13.33
CA ARG A 344 -9.04 2.14 -12.80
C ARG A 344 -10.41 1.97 -13.44
N ILE A 345 -10.51 1.34 -14.62
CA ILE A 345 -11.76 1.22 -15.39
C ILE A 345 -12.84 0.46 -14.61
N ILE A 346 -12.47 -0.58 -13.86
CA ILE A 346 -13.43 -1.38 -13.07
C ILE A 346 -13.80 -0.74 -11.73
N LEU A 347 -13.00 0.23 -11.24
CA LEU A 347 -13.12 0.74 -9.87
C LEU A 347 -14.49 1.36 -9.56
N PRO A 348 -15.09 2.24 -10.39
CA PRO A 348 -16.40 2.81 -10.10
C PRO A 348 -17.52 1.78 -9.94
N PHE A 349 -17.43 0.62 -10.62
CA PHE A 349 -18.41 -0.46 -10.47
C PHE A 349 -18.19 -1.23 -9.16
N ILE A 350 -16.96 -1.68 -8.91
CA ILE A 350 -16.66 -2.58 -7.78
C ILE A 350 -16.61 -1.84 -6.44
N ILE A 351 -16.11 -0.59 -6.42
CA ILE A 351 -16.19 0.30 -5.26
C ILE A 351 -17.64 0.69 -4.96
N GLY A 352 -18.44 1.01 -5.99
CA GLY A 352 -19.88 1.24 -5.82
C GLY A 352 -20.58 0.05 -5.17
N HIS A 353 -20.31 -1.16 -5.66
CA HIS A 353 -20.88 -2.40 -5.09
C HIS A 353 -20.37 -2.70 -3.67
N TYR A 354 -19.09 -2.48 -3.38
CA TYR A 354 -18.55 -2.58 -2.01
C TYR A 354 -19.25 -1.57 -1.08
N LYS A 355 -19.33 -0.29 -1.44
CA LYS A 355 -19.94 0.76 -0.59
C LYS A 355 -21.45 0.55 -0.38
N ASN A 356 -22.20 0.24 -1.44
CA ASN A 356 -23.66 0.36 -1.46
C ASN A 356 -24.42 -0.97 -1.52
N GLY A 357 -23.75 -2.11 -1.73
CA GLY A 357 -24.40 -3.40 -2.00
C GLY A 357 -24.99 -3.52 -3.41
N SER A 358 -24.93 -2.47 -4.22
CA SER A 358 -25.34 -2.42 -5.63
C SER A 358 -24.35 -1.59 -6.44
N ALA A 359 -24.25 -1.83 -7.75
CA ALA A 359 -23.60 -0.88 -8.65
C ALA A 359 -24.33 0.49 -8.61
N ALA A 360 -23.59 1.56 -8.91
CA ALA A 360 -24.10 2.94 -9.01
C ALA A 360 -24.72 3.22 -10.39
#